data_AF-A0A4P6MNT8-F1
#
_entry.id   AF-A0A4P6MNT8-F1
#
_cell.length_a   1.000
_cell.length_b   1.000
_cell.length_c   1.000
_cell.angle_alpha   90.00
_cell.angle_beta   90.00
_cell.angle_gamma   90.00
#
_symmetry.space_group_name_H-M   'P 1'
#
loop_
_entity.id
_entity.type
_entity.pdbx_description
1 polymer ?
#
loop_
_entity_poly.entity_id
_entity_poly.type
_entity_poly.pdbx_seq_one_letter_code
_entity_poly.pdbx_strand_id
1 'polypeptide(L)'
;MAALPKGDTEMDDMRTISSKADLLKGVPDPYPFILEAVKPEMDEFHIAFVERAPFLCLSSVDASGFPNISPRGDSPGFVKVMSSSAIAVPDRVGNNKMETSRAVLENPHVGIIFLLPGVRETVRMKGTAHLTDDAEVLSLWPDDKWAPKRATMIDVSMVTFHCGKSVVRSGLWKADQQLEPGGFPSLGAILRGQATLPAPVEAVDEMIEGEYRDAIE
;
A
#
# COMPACT_ATOMS: atom_id res chain seq x y z
N MET A 1 7.48 23.24 -17.87
CA MET A 1 6.21 22.54 -17.62
C MET A 1 5.14 23.19 -18.46
N ALA A 2 4.43 22.42 -19.30
CA ALA A 2 3.20 22.91 -19.90
C ALA A 2 2.22 23.25 -18.76
N ALA A 3 1.55 24.41 -18.83
CA ALA A 3 0.50 24.75 -17.88
C ALA A 3 -0.55 23.65 -17.88
N LEU A 4 -0.89 23.12 -16.71
CA LEU A 4 -2.00 22.18 -16.59
C LEU A 4 -3.26 22.85 -17.17
N PRO A 5 -4.09 22.12 -17.93
CA PRO A 5 -5.37 22.65 -18.37
C PRO A 5 -6.16 23.10 -17.14
N LYS A 6 -6.60 24.37 -17.13
CA LYS A 6 -7.49 24.89 -16.08
C LYS A 6 -8.78 24.06 -16.10
N GLY A 7 -9.30 23.74 -14.91
CA GLY A 7 -10.34 22.73 -14.65
C GLY A 7 -11.75 22.99 -15.18
N ASP A 8 -11.89 23.71 -16.29
CA ASP A 8 -13.18 24.04 -16.91
C ASP A 8 -13.49 23.14 -18.11
N THR A 9 -12.92 21.92 -18.18
CA THR A 9 -13.52 20.89 -19.03
C THR A 9 -14.86 20.53 -18.38
N GLU A 10 -15.96 21.02 -18.97
CA GLU A 10 -17.32 20.62 -18.62
C GLU A 10 -17.43 19.09 -18.67
N MET A 11 -17.23 18.44 -17.53
CA MET A 11 -17.46 17.01 -17.35
C MET A 11 -18.97 16.67 -17.41
N ASP A 12 -19.82 17.69 -17.46
CA ASP A 12 -21.29 17.61 -17.37
C ASP A 12 -21.93 16.92 -18.59
N ASP A 13 -21.27 16.91 -19.75
CA ASP A 13 -21.78 16.24 -20.97
C ASP A 13 -21.22 14.80 -21.14
N MET A 14 -20.42 14.31 -20.19
CA MET A 14 -19.95 12.92 -20.22
C MET A 14 -21.00 11.97 -19.64
N ARG A 15 -21.40 10.98 -20.45
CA ARG A 15 -22.26 9.89 -19.97
C ARG A 15 -21.65 9.23 -18.73
N THR A 16 -22.36 9.31 -17.62
CA THR A 16 -22.00 8.63 -16.37
C THR A 16 -22.71 7.28 -16.25
N ILE A 17 -21.98 6.23 -15.88
CA ILE A 17 -22.56 4.93 -15.49
C ILE A 17 -23.04 5.05 -14.04
N SER A 18 -24.36 5.13 -13.84
CA SER A 18 -24.98 5.31 -12.52
C SER A 18 -25.74 4.07 -12.02
N SER A 19 -25.71 2.96 -12.76
CA SER A 19 -26.40 1.73 -12.41
C SER A 19 -25.53 0.49 -12.61
N LYS A 20 -25.79 -0.56 -11.81
CA LYS A 20 -25.14 -1.86 -11.97
C LYS A 20 -25.47 -2.50 -13.32
N ALA A 21 -26.67 -2.29 -13.84
CA ALA A 21 -27.08 -2.83 -15.13
C ALA A 21 -26.25 -2.23 -16.28
N ASP A 22 -26.06 -0.91 -16.26
CA ASP A 22 -25.18 -0.24 -17.23
C ASP A 22 -23.72 -0.65 -17.08
N LEU A 23 -23.24 -0.84 -15.84
CA LEU A 23 -21.88 -1.31 -15.55
C LEU A 23 -21.60 -2.69 -16.18
N LEU A 24 -22.57 -3.60 -16.14
CA LEU A 24 -22.41 -4.99 -16.58
C LEU A 24 -22.74 -5.21 -18.05
N LYS A 25 -23.21 -4.17 -18.77
CA LYS A 25 -23.61 -4.29 -20.17
C LYS A 25 -22.42 -4.71 -21.06
N GLY A 26 -22.51 -5.91 -21.64
CA GLY A 26 -21.47 -6.45 -22.53
C GLY A 26 -20.25 -7.03 -21.80
N VAL A 27 -20.28 -7.08 -20.47
CA VAL A 27 -19.23 -7.72 -19.66
C VAL A 27 -19.62 -9.20 -19.48
N PRO A 28 -18.79 -10.16 -19.93
CA PRO A 28 -19.05 -11.56 -19.68
C PRO A 28 -18.92 -11.88 -18.18
N ASP A 29 -19.67 -12.87 -17.72
CA ASP A 29 -19.53 -13.37 -16.37
C ASP A 29 -18.10 -13.87 -16.11
N PRO A 30 -17.56 -13.67 -14.90
CA PRO A 30 -16.27 -14.22 -14.54
C PRO A 30 -16.33 -15.76 -14.58
N TYR A 31 -15.23 -16.39 -14.95
CA TYR A 31 -15.12 -17.85 -14.85
C TYR A 31 -15.36 -18.30 -13.39
N PRO A 32 -16.10 -19.40 -13.14
CA PRO A 32 -16.44 -19.84 -11.77
C PRO A 32 -15.23 -19.98 -10.84
N PHE A 33 -14.12 -20.53 -11.35
CA PHE A 33 -12.90 -20.71 -10.56
C PHE A 33 -12.29 -19.39 -10.05
N ILE A 34 -12.54 -18.25 -10.72
CA ILE A 34 -12.10 -16.93 -10.24
C ILE A 34 -12.86 -16.51 -8.99
N LEU A 35 -14.15 -16.83 -8.93
CA LEU A 35 -14.98 -16.59 -7.75
C LEU A 35 -14.61 -17.55 -6.62
N GLU A 36 -14.37 -18.82 -6.94
CA GLU A 36 -13.95 -19.85 -5.97
C GLU A 36 -12.54 -19.58 -5.39
N ALA A 37 -11.66 -18.89 -6.12
CA ALA A 37 -10.34 -18.48 -5.67
C ALA A 37 -10.36 -17.33 -4.65
N VAL A 38 -11.54 -16.80 -4.32
CA VAL A 38 -11.73 -15.86 -3.19
C VAL A 38 -11.96 -16.68 -1.93
N LYS A 39 -11.02 -16.62 -0.99
CA LYS A 39 -11.05 -17.44 0.23
C LYS A 39 -11.32 -16.57 1.45
N PRO A 40 -12.01 -17.08 2.48
CA PRO A 40 -12.16 -16.37 3.76
C PRO A 40 -10.87 -16.38 4.59
N GLU A 41 -9.99 -17.35 4.34
CA GLU A 41 -8.73 -17.57 5.06
C GLU A 41 -7.58 -17.84 4.08
N MET A 42 -6.36 -17.57 4.51
CA MET A 42 -5.13 -17.87 3.78
C MET A 42 -4.89 -19.37 3.72
N ASP A 43 -4.58 -19.85 2.51
CA ASP A 43 -3.93 -21.14 2.30
C ASP A 43 -2.38 -20.99 2.25
N GLU A 44 -1.69 -22.11 2.05
CA GLU A 44 -0.23 -22.18 1.94
C GLU A 44 0.37 -21.26 0.86
N PHE A 45 -0.35 -21.00 -0.24
CA PHE A 45 0.14 -20.14 -1.32
C PHE A 45 0.06 -18.67 -0.93
N HIS A 46 -1.03 -18.27 -0.26
CA HIS A 46 -1.17 -16.92 0.27
C HIS A 46 -0.11 -16.63 1.34
N ILE A 47 0.08 -17.56 2.27
CA ILE A 47 1.10 -17.45 3.33
C ILE A 47 2.48 -17.31 2.70
N ALA A 48 2.85 -18.20 1.76
CA ALA A 48 4.14 -18.15 1.09
C ALA A 48 4.39 -16.82 0.35
N PHE A 49 3.34 -16.22 -0.23
CA PHE A 49 3.45 -14.91 -0.88
C PHE A 49 3.65 -13.79 0.14
N VAL A 50 2.83 -13.74 1.21
CA VAL A 50 2.90 -12.71 2.26
C VAL A 50 4.27 -12.72 2.95
N GLU A 51 4.82 -13.89 3.25
CA GLU A 51 6.14 -14.04 3.86
C GLU A 51 7.29 -13.57 2.97
N ARG A 52 7.09 -13.49 1.65
CA ARG A 52 8.13 -13.09 0.68
C ARG A 52 7.97 -11.65 0.23
N ALA A 53 6.76 -11.09 0.30
CA ALA A 53 6.46 -9.75 -0.17
C ALA A 53 7.19 -8.70 0.70
N PRO A 54 8.11 -7.91 0.12
CA PRO A 54 8.79 -6.83 0.84
C PRO A 54 7.97 -5.53 0.83
N PHE A 55 6.79 -5.52 0.19
CA PHE A 55 5.99 -4.32 0.02
C PHE A 55 4.50 -4.61 0.01
N LEU A 56 3.72 -3.73 0.62
CA LEU A 56 2.26 -3.70 0.55
C LEU A 56 1.74 -2.27 0.52
N CYS A 57 0.51 -2.09 0.03
CA CYS A 57 -0.28 -0.90 0.29
C CYS A 57 -1.46 -1.27 1.19
N LEU A 58 -1.60 -0.58 2.32
CA LEU A 58 -2.70 -0.74 3.26
C LEU A 58 -3.67 0.43 3.09
N SER A 59 -4.92 0.11 2.77
CA SER A 59 -6.03 1.04 2.76
C SER A 59 -6.79 0.99 4.08
N SER A 60 -7.06 2.15 4.65
CA SER A 60 -7.91 2.36 5.84
C SER A 60 -8.94 3.43 5.52
N VAL A 61 -10.10 3.40 6.16
CA VAL A 61 -11.15 4.40 5.96
C VAL A 61 -11.35 5.14 7.27
N ASP A 62 -11.43 6.47 7.25
CA ASP A 62 -11.75 7.25 8.44
C ASP A 62 -13.28 7.44 8.61
N ALA A 63 -13.70 8.14 9.66
CA ALA A 63 -15.13 8.40 9.89
C ALA A 63 -15.81 9.21 8.78
N SER A 64 -15.06 9.93 7.93
CA SER A 64 -15.61 10.69 6.80
C SER A 64 -15.91 9.82 5.57
N GLY A 65 -15.49 8.56 5.60
CA GLY A 65 -15.72 7.60 4.52
C GLY A 65 -14.71 7.67 3.38
N PHE A 66 -13.68 8.52 3.48
CA PHE A 66 -12.61 8.59 2.50
C PHE A 66 -11.53 7.55 2.79
N PRO A 67 -11.12 6.73 1.80
CA PRO A 67 -10.03 5.79 1.97
C PRO A 67 -8.69 6.52 1.94
N ASN A 68 -7.88 6.27 2.96
CA ASN A 68 -6.44 6.56 2.99
C ASN A 68 -5.68 5.33 2.49
N ILE A 69 -4.49 5.53 1.92
CA ILE A 69 -3.60 4.46 1.46
C ILE A 69 -2.19 4.75 1.97
N SER A 70 -1.62 3.81 2.73
CA SER A 70 -0.24 3.86 3.18
C SER A 70 0.59 2.74 2.54
N PRO A 71 1.65 3.06 1.79
CA PRO A 71 2.65 2.07 1.41
C PRO A 71 3.46 1.65 2.64
N ARG A 72 3.73 0.36 2.78
CA ARG A 72 4.59 -0.22 3.81
C ARG A 72 5.60 -1.12 3.11
N GLY A 73 6.87 -0.99 3.48
CA GLY A 73 7.93 -1.84 2.94
C GLY A 73 9.04 -2.06 3.95
N ASP A 74 9.65 -3.24 3.87
CA ASP A 74 10.73 -3.73 4.74
C ASP A 74 11.28 -5.04 4.12
N SER A 75 12.25 -5.65 4.77
CA SER A 75 12.80 -6.96 4.39
C SER A 75 11.70 -8.03 4.27
N PRO A 76 11.83 -9.00 3.32
CA PRO A 76 10.90 -10.12 3.22
C PRO A 76 10.65 -10.78 4.58
N GLY A 77 9.37 -11.04 4.90
CA GLY A 77 8.95 -11.62 6.18
C GLY A 77 8.71 -10.59 7.30
N PHE A 78 8.68 -9.30 6.97
CA PHE A 78 8.29 -8.26 7.93
C PHE A 78 6.82 -8.34 8.34
N VAL A 79 5.93 -8.81 7.47
CA VAL A 79 4.57 -9.14 7.88
C VAL A 79 4.58 -10.52 8.51
N LYS A 80 4.07 -10.62 9.74
CA LYS A 80 4.00 -11.89 10.47
C LYS A 80 2.64 -12.53 10.23
N VAL A 81 2.65 -13.77 9.77
CA VAL A 81 1.43 -14.58 9.69
C VAL A 81 1.18 -15.17 11.07
N MET A 82 0.09 -14.75 11.71
CA MET A 82 -0.27 -15.15 13.08
C MET A 82 -1.14 -16.41 13.07
N SER A 83 -1.95 -16.58 12.03
CA SER A 83 -2.77 -17.77 11.75
C SER A 83 -3.21 -17.76 10.27
N SER A 84 -4.02 -18.72 9.83
CA SER A 84 -4.67 -18.69 8.50
C SER A 84 -5.58 -17.45 8.32
N SER A 85 -6.03 -16.84 9.41
CA SER A 85 -6.98 -15.73 9.41
C SER A 85 -6.43 -14.44 10.04
N ALA A 86 -5.15 -14.38 10.40
CA ALA A 86 -4.58 -13.21 11.04
C ALA A 86 -3.14 -12.92 10.61
N ILE A 87 -2.85 -11.63 10.41
CA ILE A 87 -1.49 -11.12 10.16
C ILE A 87 -1.18 -9.95 11.08
N ALA A 88 0.10 -9.71 11.34
CA ALA A 88 0.60 -8.55 12.04
C ALA A 88 1.55 -7.76 11.15
N VAL A 89 1.31 -6.44 11.03
CA VAL A 89 2.13 -5.51 10.26
C VAL A 89 2.82 -4.55 11.22
N PRO A 90 4.16 -4.44 11.22
CA PRO A 90 4.87 -3.54 12.12
C PRO A 90 4.63 -2.08 11.72
N ASP A 91 4.43 -1.21 12.71
CA ASP A 91 4.40 0.23 12.47
C ASP A 91 5.83 0.79 12.48
N ARG A 92 6.48 0.72 11.31
CA ARG A 92 7.82 1.30 11.09
C ARG A 92 7.77 2.83 11.14
N VAL A 93 8.89 3.43 11.53
CA VAL A 93 9.04 4.89 11.56
C VAL A 93 8.84 5.44 10.14
N GLY A 94 8.07 6.51 10.05
CA GLY A 94 7.79 7.21 8.79
C GLY A 94 7.59 8.70 9.06
N ASN A 95 6.68 9.34 8.33
CA ASN A 95 6.42 10.78 8.45
C ASN A 95 5.71 11.24 9.74
N ASN A 96 5.59 10.37 10.74
CA ASN A 96 4.91 10.61 12.03
C ASN A 96 3.44 11.05 11.96
N LYS A 97 2.79 10.99 10.80
CA LYS A 97 1.38 11.38 10.68
C LYS A 97 0.43 10.37 11.30
N MET A 98 0.77 9.08 11.35
CA MET A 98 -0.08 8.05 11.96
C MET A 98 -1.50 7.99 11.37
N GLU A 99 -1.67 8.33 10.09
CA GLU A 99 -2.99 8.42 9.43
C GLU A 99 -3.73 7.09 9.45
N THR A 100 -3.08 5.99 9.06
CA THR A 100 -3.68 4.65 9.14
C THR A 100 -4.09 4.29 10.56
N SER A 101 -3.22 4.51 11.55
CA SER A 101 -3.50 4.16 12.94
C SER A 101 -4.69 4.94 13.49
N ARG A 102 -4.80 6.25 13.19
CA ARG A 102 -5.96 7.06 13.57
C ARG A 102 -7.24 6.59 12.89
N ALA A 103 -7.18 6.31 11.58
CA ALA A 103 -8.33 5.81 10.85
C ALA A 103 -8.83 4.47 11.41
N VAL A 104 -7.93 3.54 11.75
CA VAL A 104 -8.27 2.23 12.33
C VAL A 104 -8.99 2.36 13.68
N LEU A 105 -8.63 3.36 14.50
CA LEU A 105 -9.32 3.62 15.77
C LEU A 105 -10.77 4.11 15.59
N GLU A 106 -11.08 4.72 14.46
CA GLU A 106 -12.42 5.19 14.12
C GLU A 106 -13.24 4.14 13.36
N ASN A 107 -12.57 3.39 12.46
CA ASN A 107 -13.17 2.38 11.62
C ASN A 107 -12.14 1.26 11.35
N PRO A 108 -12.39 0.03 11.83
CA PRO A 108 -11.41 -1.04 11.75
C PRO A 108 -11.27 -1.62 10.34
N HIS A 109 -12.12 -1.28 9.37
CA HIS A 109 -12.08 -1.91 8.04
C HIS A 109 -10.85 -1.49 7.24
N VAL A 110 -10.10 -2.50 6.80
CA VAL A 110 -8.89 -2.31 5.99
C VAL A 110 -8.89 -3.21 4.76
N GLY A 111 -8.21 -2.73 3.71
CA GLY A 111 -7.88 -3.49 2.51
C GLY A 111 -6.38 -3.47 2.28
N ILE A 112 -5.81 -4.54 1.76
CA ILE A 112 -4.36 -4.67 1.56
C ILE A 112 -4.10 -5.26 0.17
N ILE A 113 -3.06 -4.76 -0.49
CA ILE A 113 -2.47 -5.41 -1.65
C ILE A 113 -0.97 -5.59 -1.43
N PHE A 114 -0.50 -6.81 -1.59
CA PHE A 114 0.91 -7.19 -1.51
C PHE A 114 1.53 -7.23 -2.89
N LEU A 115 2.75 -6.71 -3.00
CA LEU A 115 3.58 -6.80 -4.20
C LEU A 115 4.83 -7.61 -3.90
N LEU A 116 5.15 -8.54 -4.79
CA LEU A 116 6.35 -9.35 -4.73
C LEU A 116 7.17 -9.08 -6.00
N PRO A 117 8.30 -8.34 -5.90
CA PRO A 117 9.13 -8.04 -7.06
C PRO A 117 9.47 -9.30 -7.87
N GLY A 118 9.30 -9.21 -9.19
CA GLY A 118 9.52 -10.33 -10.12
C GLY A 118 8.34 -11.28 -10.29
N VAL A 119 7.35 -11.26 -9.38
CA VAL A 119 6.08 -12.00 -9.54
C VAL A 119 5.02 -11.08 -10.11
N ARG A 120 4.29 -11.56 -11.13
CA ARG A 120 3.31 -10.72 -11.86
C ARG A 120 2.02 -10.57 -11.06
N GLU A 121 1.58 -11.66 -10.45
CA GLU A 121 0.38 -11.73 -9.61
C GLU A 121 0.59 -11.00 -8.29
N THR A 122 -0.51 -10.53 -7.70
CA THR A 122 -0.51 -9.85 -6.40
C THR A 122 -1.47 -10.55 -5.46
N VAL A 123 -1.24 -10.51 -4.15
CA VAL A 123 -2.23 -10.96 -3.16
C VAL A 123 -3.02 -9.77 -2.64
N ARG A 124 -4.36 -9.87 -2.67
CA ARG A 124 -5.25 -8.88 -2.05
C ARG A 124 -5.94 -9.48 -0.85
N MET A 125 -6.09 -8.67 0.19
CA MET A 125 -6.76 -9.04 1.43
C MET A 125 -7.70 -7.93 1.88
N LYS A 126 -8.74 -8.27 2.65
CA LYS A 126 -9.50 -7.31 3.43
C LYS A 126 -9.89 -7.92 4.77
N GLY A 127 -10.07 -7.06 5.76
CA GLY A 127 -10.25 -7.49 7.13
C GLY A 127 -10.66 -6.36 8.06
N THR A 128 -10.57 -6.66 9.35
CA THR A 128 -10.64 -5.66 10.42
C THR A 128 -9.29 -5.56 11.09
N ALA A 129 -8.89 -4.34 11.40
CA ALA A 129 -7.62 -4.04 12.04
C ALA A 129 -7.81 -3.53 13.46
N HIS A 130 -6.84 -3.81 14.32
CA HIS A 130 -6.66 -3.16 15.60
C HIS A 130 -5.17 -2.92 15.86
N LEU A 131 -4.85 -2.00 16.77
CA LEU A 131 -3.48 -1.67 17.14
C LEU A 131 -3.09 -2.41 18.40
N THR A 132 -1.83 -2.83 18.48
CA THR A 132 -1.26 -3.43 19.69
C THR A 132 0.14 -2.88 19.95
N ASP A 133 0.49 -2.73 21.21
CA ASP A 133 1.84 -2.50 21.74
C ASP A 133 2.30 -3.66 22.64
N ASP A 134 1.64 -4.82 22.53
CA ASP A 134 1.95 -6.03 23.29
C ASP A 134 3.39 -6.51 23.03
N ALA A 135 4.16 -6.66 24.10
CA ALA A 135 5.58 -7.02 24.03
C ALA A 135 5.81 -8.39 23.36
N GLU A 136 4.90 -9.35 23.52
CA GLU A 136 5.02 -10.66 22.87
C GLU A 136 4.88 -10.53 21.35
N VAL A 137 3.94 -9.70 20.88
CA VAL A 137 3.78 -9.42 19.44
C VAL A 137 4.96 -8.64 18.90
N LEU A 138 5.40 -7.58 19.60
CA LEU A 138 6.53 -6.76 19.15
C LEU A 138 7.85 -7.53 19.09
N SER A 139 8.02 -8.56 19.93
CA SER A 139 9.20 -9.44 19.93
C SER A 139 9.36 -10.28 18.66
N LEU A 140 8.35 -10.32 17.78
CA LEU A 140 8.43 -11.00 16.48
C LEU A 140 9.38 -10.30 15.50
N TRP A 141 9.70 -9.02 15.74
CA TRP A 141 10.66 -8.26 14.95
C TRP A 141 11.99 -8.08 15.72
N PRO A 142 13.10 -7.86 15.02
CA PRO A 142 14.38 -7.59 15.67
C PRO A 142 14.28 -6.43 16.66
N ASP A 143 14.87 -6.61 17.84
CA ASP A 143 15.03 -5.57 18.87
C ASP A 143 16.27 -4.72 18.55
N ASP A 144 16.16 -3.93 17.49
CA ASP A 144 17.17 -2.99 17.02
C ASP A 144 16.68 -1.53 17.10
N LYS A 145 17.47 -0.58 16.61
CA LYS A 145 17.10 0.84 16.62
C LYS A 145 15.81 1.14 15.83
N TRP A 146 15.35 0.20 14.99
CA TRP A 146 14.14 0.28 14.17
C TRP A 146 12.99 -0.58 14.69
N ALA A 147 13.14 -1.17 15.90
CA ALA A 147 12.11 -1.98 16.54
C ALA A 147 10.74 -1.27 16.51
N PRO A 148 9.68 -1.94 16.05
CA PRO A 148 8.38 -1.31 15.98
C PRO A 148 7.85 -1.08 17.39
N LYS A 149 7.33 0.12 17.65
CA LYS A 149 6.72 0.43 18.95
C LYS A 149 5.28 -0.07 19.05
N ARG A 150 4.68 -0.43 17.91
CA ARG A 150 3.30 -0.89 17.74
C ARG A 150 3.21 -1.79 16.52
N ALA A 151 2.20 -2.64 16.49
CA ALA A 151 1.80 -3.38 15.31
C ALA A 151 0.32 -3.15 14.99
N THR A 152 -0.01 -3.23 13.70
CA THR A 152 -1.40 -3.33 13.24
C THR A 152 -1.71 -4.81 13.04
N MET A 153 -2.58 -5.34 13.88
CA MET A 153 -3.13 -6.68 13.76
C MET A 153 -4.30 -6.63 12.78
N ILE A 154 -4.38 -7.59 11.87
CA ILE A 154 -5.47 -7.67 10.88
C ILE A 154 -6.08 -9.06 10.92
N ASP A 155 -7.36 -9.11 11.25
CA ASP A 155 -8.22 -10.28 11.10
C ASP A 155 -8.72 -10.33 9.65
N VAL A 156 -8.20 -11.30 8.90
CA VAL A 156 -8.49 -11.52 7.48
C VAL A 156 -9.88 -12.12 7.33
N SER A 157 -10.71 -11.49 6.49
CA SER A 157 -12.07 -11.96 6.15
C SER A 157 -12.20 -12.35 4.68
N MET A 158 -11.25 -11.92 3.85
CA MET A 158 -11.14 -12.34 2.46
C MET A 158 -9.70 -12.17 1.99
N VAL A 159 -9.22 -13.17 1.26
CA VAL A 159 -7.94 -13.16 0.56
C VAL A 159 -8.09 -13.77 -0.83
N THR A 160 -7.35 -13.23 -1.80
CA THR A 160 -7.32 -13.77 -3.16
C THR A 160 -6.08 -13.36 -3.93
N PHE A 161 -5.61 -14.23 -4.83
CA PHE A 161 -4.69 -13.83 -5.88
C PHE A 161 -5.40 -12.96 -6.92
N HIS A 162 -4.74 -11.87 -7.31
CA HIS A 162 -5.19 -10.98 -8.36
C HIS A 162 -4.27 -11.08 -9.56
N CYS A 163 -4.85 -11.08 -10.76
CA CYS A 163 -4.12 -11.33 -11.99
C CYS A 163 -3.05 -10.27 -12.27
N GLY A 164 -1.89 -10.68 -12.78
CA GLY A 164 -0.77 -9.77 -13.02
C GLY A 164 -0.87 -8.86 -14.24
N LYS A 165 -2.05 -8.72 -14.86
CA LYS A 165 -2.19 -7.92 -16.10
C LYS A 165 -1.80 -6.46 -15.91
N SER A 166 -2.11 -5.86 -14.76
CA SER A 166 -1.72 -4.48 -14.43
C SER A 166 -0.20 -4.33 -14.38
N VAL A 167 0.46 -5.21 -13.63
CA VAL A 167 1.92 -5.29 -13.47
C VAL A 167 2.63 -5.53 -14.82
N VAL A 168 2.11 -6.42 -15.65
CA VAL A 168 2.68 -6.72 -16.97
C VAL A 168 2.53 -5.54 -17.93
N ARG A 169 1.34 -4.91 -17.98
CA ARG A 169 1.08 -3.81 -18.92
C ARG A 169 1.84 -2.54 -18.56
N SER A 170 2.01 -2.25 -17.27
CA SER A 170 2.81 -1.11 -16.83
C SER A 170 4.31 -1.34 -16.94
N GLY A 171 4.74 -2.60 -17.11
CA GLY A 171 6.14 -2.98 -17.06
C GLY A 171 6.78 -2.70 -15.70
N LEU A 172 6.02 -2.80 -14.61
CA LEU A 172 6.45 -2.42 -13.26
C LEU A 172 7.79 -3.02 -12.83
N TRP A 173 8.10 -4.23 -13.30
CA TRP A 173 9.32 -4.97 -12.99
C TRP A 173 10.40 -4.93 -14.09
N LYS A 174 10.20 -4.14 -15.15
CA LYS A 174 11.11 -4.06 -16.28
C LYS A 174 12.26 -3.09 -15.98
N ALA A 175 13.49 -3.61 -15.95
CA ALA A 175 14.68 -2.80 -15.70
C ALA A 175 14.91 -1.72 -16.78
N ASP A 176 14.59 -2.02 -18.04
CA ASP A 176 14.71 -1.10 -19.18
C ASP A 176 13.67 0.03 -19.19
N GLN A 177 12.74 0.05 -18.23
CA GLN A 177 11.74 1.10 -18.07
C GLN A 177 11.95 1.96 -16.82
N GLN A 178 12.98 1.70 -16.03
CA GLN A 178 13.32 2.53 -14.88
C GLN A 178 13.87 3.88 -15.35
N LEU A 179 13.52 4.95 -14.64
CA LEU A 179 14.09 6.27 -14.92
C LEU A 179 15.55 6.30 -14.52
N GLU A 180 16.38 6.96 -15.34
CA GLU A 180 17.74 7.31 -14.95
C GLU A 180 17.71 8.24 -13.72
N PRO A 181 18.75 8.21 -12.85
CA PRO A 181 18.87 9.15 -11.75
C PRO A 181 18.70 10.60 -12.21
N GLY A 182 17.83 11.36 -11.54
CA GLY A 182 17.50 12.74 -11.92
C GLY A 182 16.47 12.87 -13.06
N GLY A 183 15.91 11.77 -13.58
CA GLY A 183 14.84 11.77 -14.58
C GLY A 183 13.49 12.30 -14.08
N PHE A 184 13.38 12.62 -12.79
CA PHE A 184 12.23 13.24 -12.14
C PHE A 184 12.71 14.28 -11.10
N PRO A 185 11.94 15.34 -10.79
CA PRO A 185 12.31 16.29 -9.75
C PRO A 185 12.55 15.61 -8.39
N SER A 186 13.58 16.06 -7.67
CA SER A 186 13.84 15.61 -6.30
C SER A 186 12.71 16.00 -5.35
N LEU A 187 12.62 15.33 -4.19
CA LEU A 187 11.58 15.65 -3.22
C LEU A 187 11.72 17.08 -2.68
N GLY A 188 12.93 17.59 -2.46
CA GLY A 188 13.17 18.99 -2.11
C GLY A 188 12.69 19.95 -3.19
N ALA A 189 12.91 19.64 -4.47
CA ALA A 189 12.40 20.46 -5.57
C ALA A 189 10.86 20.45 -5.65
N ILE A 190 10.24 19.30 -5.42
CA ILE A 190 8.79 19.16 -5.32
C ILE A 190 8.25 19.99 -4.14
N LEU A 191 8.85 19.84 -2.96
CA LEU A 191 8.43 20.55 -1.76
C LEU A 191 8.60 22.06 -1.89
N ARG A 192 9.63 22.56 -2.58
CA ARG A 192 9.76 24.00 -2.88
C ARG A 192 8.56 24.56 -3.65
N GLY A 193 7.94 23.74 -4.50
CA GLY A 193 6.75 24.11 -5.26
C GLY A 193 5.43 23.95 -4.47
N GLN A 194 5.44 23.23 -3.34
CA GLN A 194 4.22 22.81 -2.62
C GLN A 194 4.15 23.31 -1.18
N ALA A 195 5.28 23.72 -0.61
CA ALA A 195 5.43 24.12 0.78
C ALA A 195 6.46 25.25 0.90
N THR A 196 6.35 26.02 1.99
CA THR A 196 7.40 26.96 2.37
C THR A 196 8.52 26.19 3.04
N LEU A 197 9.64 26.05 2.32
CA LEU A 197 10.82 25.38 2.85
C LEU A 197 11.65 26.31 3.75
N PRO A 198 12.19 25.81 4.89
CA PRO A 198 13.08 26.58 5.75
C PRO A 198 14.51 26.68 5.21
N ALA A 199 14.84 25.92 4.17
CA ALA A 199 16.19 25.79 3.61
C ALA A 199 16.16 25.68 2.07
N PRO A 200 17.31 25.89 1.39
CA PRO A 200 17.45 25.61 -0.04
C PRO A 200 17.13 24.15 -0.38
N VAL A 201 16.78 23.89 -1.64
CA VAL A 201 16.38 22.55 -2.14
C VAL A 201 17.46 21.51 -1.84
N GLU A 202 18.71 21.87 -2.06
CA GLU A 202 19.86 20.99 -1.94
C GLU A 202 20.05 20.51 -0.50
N ALA A 203 19.87 21.40 0.47
CA ALA A 203 19.96 21.06 1.89
C ALA A 203 18.78 20.19 2.34
N VAL A 204 17.59 20.41 1.76
CA VAL A 204 16.41 19.58 2.02
C VAL A 204 16.60 18.18 1.42
N ASP A 205 17.12 18.09 0.21
CA ASP A 205 17.42 16.80 -0.43
C ASP A 205 18.48 16.03 0.36
N GLU A 206 19.57 16.67 0.80
CA GLU A 206 20.59 16.02 1.64
C GLU A 206 20.02 15.48 2.96
N MET A 207 19.15 16.25 3.61
CA MET A 207 18.46 15.82 4.83
C MET A 207 17.57 14.59 4.56
N ILE A 208 16.76 14.61 3.49
CA ILE A 208 15.86 13.51 3.12
C ILE A 208 16.64 12.24 2.77
N GLU A 209 17.69 12.36 1.96
CA GLU A 209 18.55 11.22 1.60
C GLU A 209 19.28 10.65 2.82
N GLY A 210 19.63 11.49 3.81
CA GLY A 210 20.10 11.07 5.12
C GLY A 210 19.07 10.21 5.86
N GLU A 211 17.82 10.67 5.95
CA GLU A 211 16.73 9.92 6.59
C GLU A 211 16.46 8.57 5.90
N TYR A 212 16.48 8.52 4.56
CA TYR A 212 16.28 7.25 3.83
C TYR A 212 17.44 6.26 3.99
N ARG A 213 18.68 6.76 4.05
CA ARG A 213 19.84 5.92 4.31
C ARG A 213 19.77 5.32 5.71
N ASP A 214 19.49 6.15 6.71
CA ASP A 214 19.33 5.69 8.09
C ASP A 214 18.23 4.64 8.19
N ALA A 215 17.10 4.80 7.50
CA ALA A 215 15.98 3.86 7.55
C ALA A 215 16.28 2.45 6.99
N ILE A 216 17.40 2.26 6.27
CA ILE A 216 17.80 0.98 5.66
C ILE A 216 19.06 0.39 6.35
N GLU A 217 19.86 1.21 7.03
CA GLU A 217 21.09 0.84 7.76
C GLU A 217 20.86 0.63 9.26
#